data_AF-M4RQ49-F1
#
_entry.id   AF-M4RQ49-F1
#
_cell.length_a   1.000
_cell.length_b   1.000
_cell.length_c   1.000
_cell.angle_alpha   90.00
_cell.angle_beta   90.00
_cell.angle_gamma   90.00
#
_symmetry.space_group_name_H-M   'P 1'
#
loop_
_entity.id
_entity.type
_entity.pdbx_description
1 polymer ?
#
loop_
_entity_poly.entity_id
_entity_poly.type
_entity_poly.pdbx_seq_one_letter_code
_entity_poly.pdbx_strand_id
1 'polypeptide(L)' 'MGDWEIDLVIGKGHSGALVTIVERKTSFTVSRRVDDKSAKIVTAATIAL' A
#
# COMPACT_ATOMS: atom_id res chain seq x y z
N MET A 1 14.38 3.27 13.50
CA MET A 1 13.03 2.94 12.98
C MET A 1 12.03 3.94 13.54
N GLY A 2 11.02 4.32 12.77
CA GLY A 2 9.98 5.25 13.23
C GLY A 2 9.52 6.27 12.20
N ASP A 3 10.06 6.23 10.99
CA ASP A 3 9.62 7.04 9.86
C ASP A 3 9.10 6.11 8.77
N TRP A 4 7.77 6.02 8.68
CA TRP A 4 7.05 5.13 7.78
C TRP A 4 6.25 5.94 6.77
N GLU A 5 6.35 5.55 5.51
CA GLU A 5 5.59 6.10 4.40
C GLU A 5 4.63 5.04 3.89
N ILE A 6 3.41 5.46 3.51
CA ILE A 6 2.42 4.58 2.89
C ILE A 6 1.84 5.25 1.66
N ASP A 7 1.87 4.55 0.54
CA ASP A 7 1.29 5.01 -0.73
C ASP A 7 0.22 4.06 -1.24
N LEU A 8 -0.66 4.63 -2.07
CA LEU A 8 -1.60 3.88 -2.88
C LEU A 8 -1.37 4.23 -4.35
N VAL A 9 -0.85 3.26 -5.10
CA VAL A 9 -0.63 3.41 -6.55
C VAL A 9 -1.85 2.87 -7.30
N ILE A 10 -2.48 3.71 -8.11
CA ILE A 10 -3.64 3.32 -8.93
C ILE A 10 -3.19 2.78 -10.28
N GLY A 11 -3.61 1.56 -10.61
CA GLY A 11 -3.34 0.94 -11.90
C GLY A 11 -3.97 1.73 -13.05
N LYS A 12 -3.23 1.83 -14.16
CA LYS A 12 -3.72 2.50 -15.38
C LYS A 12 -5.06 1.90 -15.82
N GLY A 13 -6.00 2.76 -16.20
CA GLY A 13 -7.35 2.33 -16.61
C GLY A 13 -8.19 1.75 -15.48
N HIS A 14 -7.89 2.09 -14.22
CA HIS A 14 -8.57 1.55 -13.03
C HIS A 14 -8.48 0.02 -12.90
N SER A 15 -7.36 -0.58 -13.31
CA SER A 15 -7.10 -2.03 -13.27
C SER A 15 -6.71 -2.59 -11.88
N GLY A 16 -7.13 -1.91 -10.82
CA GLY A 16 -6.79 -2.18 -9.43
C GLY A 16 -5.83 -1.15 -8.83
N ALA A 17 -5.27 -1.47 -7.66
CA ALA A 17 -4.29 -0.64 -6.97
C ALA A 17 -3.23 -1.46 -6.22
N LEU A 18 -2.16 -0.80 -5.78
CA LEU A 18 -1.08 -1.39 -5.00
C LEU A 18 -0.84 -0.52 -3.75
N VAL A 19 -0.90 -1.14 -2.58
CA VAL A 19 -0.51 -0.53 -1.31
C VAL A 19 0.97 -0.82 -1.09
N THR A 20 1.76 0.20 -0.75
CA THR A 20 3.18 0.08 -0.39
C THR A 20 3.43 0.74 0.95
N ILE A 21 4.15 0.06 1.84
CA ILE A 21 4.57 0.59 3.14
C ILE A 21 6.09 0.50 3.23
N VAL A 22 6.75 1.62 3.49
CA VAL A 22 8.22 1.74 3.47
C VAL A 22 8.72 2.36 4.77
N GLU A 23 9.68 1.72 5.42
CA GLU A 23 10.48 2.37 6.47
C GLU A 23 11.67 3.09 5.82
N ARG A 24 11.67 4.43 5.83
CA ARG A 24 12.56 5.22 4.98
C ARG A 24 14.05 5.12 5.35
N LYS A 25 14.38 4.78 6.60
CA LYS A 25 15.77 4.71 7.07
C LYS A 25 16.46 3.40 6.63
N THR A 26 15.70 2.32 6.58
CA THR A 26 16.18 0.96 6.29
C THR A 26 15.78 0.48 4.89
N SER A 27 14.90 1.22 4.21
CA SER A 27 14.26 0.82 2.95
C SER A 27 13.50 -0.51 3.03
N PHE A 28 13.17 -0.97 4.25
CA PHE A 28 12.31 -2.12 4.44
C PHE A 28 10.94 -1.84 3.84
N THR A 29 10.52 -2.67 2.89
CA THR A 29 9.32 -2.43 2.08
C THR A 29 8.42 -3.66 2.09
N VAL A 30 7.14 -3.45 2.36
CA VAL A 30 6.08 -4.44 2.15
C VAL A 30 5.04 -3.88 1.20
N SER A 31 4.43 -4.73 0.37
CA SER A 31 3.42 -4.29 -0.59
C SER A 31 2.36 -5.34 -0.87
N ARG A 32 1.15 -4.89 -1.19
CA ARG A 32 0.00 -5.75 -1.49
C ARG A 32 -0.86 -5.16 -2.59
N ARG A 33 -1.16 -5.98 -3.60
CA ARG A 33 -2.13 -5.63 -4.65
C ARG A 33 -3.55 -5.72 -4.08
N VAL A 34 -4.40 -4.78 -4.48
CA VAL A 34 -5.83 -4.73 -4.16
C VAL A 34 -6.64 -4.49 -5.43
N ASP A 35 -7.89 -4.95 -5.43
CA ASP A 35 -8.76 -4.90 -6.60
C ASP A 35 -9.37 -3.51 -6.83
N ASP A 36 -9.45 -2.67 -5.79
CA ASP A 36 -9.92 -1.29 -5.89
C ASP A 36 -9.32 -0.38 -4.80
N LYS A 37 -9.59 0.93 -4.95
CA LYS A 37 -9.07 2.02 -4.10
C LYS A 37 -9.98 2.41 -2.93
N SER A 38 -11.03 1.63 -2.66
CA SER A 38 -11.94 1.95 -1.55
C SER A 38 -11.20 1.87 -0.22
N ALA A 39 -11.53 2.79 0.68
CA ALA A 39 -10.90 2.86 2.00
C ALA A 39 -11.02 1.52 2.75
N LYS A 40 -12.16 0.84 2.66
CA LYS A 40 -12.39 -0.46 3.29
C LYS A 40 -11.37 -1.52 2.85
N ILE A 41 -11.11 -1.62 1.55
CA ILE A 41 -10.20 -2.62 0.98
C ILE A 41 -8.75 -2.25 1.26
N VAL A 42 -8.40 -0.97 1.14
CA VAL A 42 -7.06 -0.47 1.48
C VAL A 42 -6.76 -0.72 2.96
N THR A 43 -7.66 -0.38 3.88
CA THR A 43 -7.48 -0.64 5.32
C THR A 43 -7.29 -2.13 5.62
N ALA A 44 -8.11 -3.01 5.03
CA ALA A 44 -7.97 -4.44 5.22
C ALA A 44 -6.62 -4.97 4.70
N ALA A 45 -6.15 -4.45 3.56
CA ALA A 45 -4.85 -4.79 3.00
C ALA A 45 -3.69 -4.29 3.88
N THR A 46 -3.77 -3.06 4.40
CA THR A 46 -2.76 -2.47 5.29
C THR A 46 -2.59 -3.26 6.58
N ILE A 47 -3.68 -3.78 7.17
CA ILE A 47 -3.62 -4.58 8.42
C ILE A 47 -3.01 -5.98 8.17
N ALA A 48 -3.14 -6.51 6.95
CA ALA A 48 -2.70 -7.85 6.60
C ALA A 48 -1.25 -7.91 6.04
N LEU A 49 -0.53 -6.78 6.03
CA LEU A 49 0.86 -6.63 5.61
C LEU A 49 1.80 -6.73 6.82
#